data_AF-A0A965P974-F1
#
_entry.id   AF-A0A965P974-F1
#
_cell.length_a   1.000
_cell.length_b   1.000
_cell.length_c   1.000
_cell.angle_alpha   90.00
_cell.angle_beta   90.00
_cell.angle_gamma   90.00
#
_symmetry.space_group_name_H-M   'P 1'
#
loop_
_entity.id
_entity.type
_entity.pdbx_description
1 polymer ?
#
loop_
_entity_poly.entity_id
_entity_poly.type
_entity_poly.pdbx_seq_one_letter_code
_entity_poly.pdbx_strand_id
1 'polypeptide(L)'
;MASTWSDLKIELIGTGDQSGTWGSTTNSNLGNDVLGAAIAGSADVAFSSADVTVTLTDTVAAQTARNLRLNLTGTTGGARNLILGSGCQIEKPYLINNGTADTITVKNTTGTGIAVPAGKSMWVYNNGTNVVDAVTHLTSLTLGSALPVASGGTGITSFGSGVATWLGTPSSANLASAMTDETGTGLLVFGTSPSLTTPKVITSINDTNGNELIGLTATGSAVNEITVANAATGNAPTISATGGDTDVGITLTPKGAGRTTVTQLTTTSPRVLTAINDTNGNELIGITATASAVNEITVANAATTANPVISATGGDTNIGITLTPKGTGGVTTVKIGRVVYIWGYVSYSSNSGASGQVKVGNLPFQSGNGFGQGNNRSGGVFTIANDYWLSNSPNFGLILAGTTQIVPFISTATGATVLTFADFTLSSNLSQFIFAGQYNI
;
A
#
# COMPACT_ATOMS: atom_id res chain seq x y z
N MET A 1 -82.63 5.17 -67.03
CA MET A 1 -81.24 4.92 -67.42
C MET A 1 -80.73 3.74 -66.59
N ALA A 2 -79.59 3.15 -66.93
CA ALA A 2 -78.99 2.17 -66.02
C ALA A 2 -78.37 2.93 -64.84
N SER A 3 -78.63 2.50 -63.61
CA SER A 3 -78.03 3.08 -62.41
C SER A 3 -76.51 3.06 -62.50
N THR A 4 -75.85 4.12 -62.01
CA THR A 4 -74.39 4.17 -61.86
C THR A 4 -73.99 3.80 -60.44
N TRP A 5 -72.69 3.55 -60.20
CA TRP A 5 -72.22 3.02 -58.92
C TRP A 5 -71.00 3.78 -58.43
N SER A 6 -70.91 4.01 -57.12
CA SER A 6 -69.68 4.51 -56.50
C SER A 6 -68.61 3.41 -56.42
N ASP A 7 -67.38 3.76 -56.04
CA ASP A 7 -66.30 2.79 -55.82
C ASP A 7 -66.63 1.77 -54.72
N LEU A 8 -67.41 2.16 -53.70
CA LEU A 8 -67.93 1.27 -52.65
C LEU A 8 -69.15 0.45 -53.06
N LYS A 9 -69.58 0.60 -54.32
CA LYS A 9 -70.75 -0.04 -54.92
C LYS A 9 -72.05 0.37 -54.23
N ILE A 10 -72.15 1.66 -53.91
CA ILE A 10 -73.42 2.31 -53.59
C ILE A 10 -74.12 2.61 -54.92
N GLU A 11 -75.39 2.22 -55.03
CA GLU A 11 -76.17 2.54 -56.23
C GLU A 11 -76.51 4.03 -56.24
N LEU A 12 -76.10 4.72 -57.30
CA LEU A 12 -76.40 6.12 -57.55
C LEU A 12 -77.66 6.19 -58.41
N ILE A 13 -78.80 6.39 -57.74
CA ILE A 13 -80.12 6.42 -58.39
C ILE A 13 -80.28 7.74 -59.14
N GLY A 14 -80.43 7.67 -60.47
CA GLY A 14 -80.65 8.82 -61.34
C GLY A 14 -82.08 9.35 -61.30
N THR A 15 -82.28 10.55 -61.84
CA THR A 15 -83.62 11.14 -61.97
C THR A 15 -84.52 10.26 -62.83
N GLY A 16 -85.61 9.74 -62.25
CA GLY A 16 -86.59 8.89 -62.93
C GLY A 16 -86.27 7.39 -62.92
N ASP A 17 -85.18 6.95 -62.29
CA ASP A 17 -84.82 5.54 -62.13
C ASP A 17 -85.54 4.89 -60.92
N GLN A 18 -85.56 3.56 -60.88
CA GLN A 18 -86.07 2.77 -59.74
C GLN A 18 -87.54 3.05 -59.34
N SER A 19 -88.40 3.31 -60.33
CA SER A 19 -89.85 3.48 -60.10
C SER A 19 -90.45 2.23 -59.43
N GLY A 20 -91.04 2.41 -58.24
CA GLY A 20 -91.60 1.32 -57.43
C GLY A 20 -90.59 0.54 -56.58
N THR A 21 -89.28 0.78 -56.75
CA THR A 21 -88.20 0.08 -56.03
C THR A 21 -87.28 1.02 -55.21
N TRP A 22 -87.43 2.34 -55.38
CA TRP A 22 -86.60 3.38 -54.75
C TRP A 22 -86.44 3.22 -53.24
N GLY A 23 -87.53 2.92 -52.53
CA GLY A 23 -87.51 2.73 -51.08
C GLY A 23 -86.63 1.56 -50.66
N SER A 24 -86.74 0.42 -51.35
CA SER A 24 -85.92 -0.76 -51.08
C SER A 24 -84.44 -0.51 -51.39
N THR A 25 -84.15 0.06 -52.57
CA THR A 25 -82.76 0.37 -52.97
C THR A 25 -82.10 1.37 -52.02
N THR A 26 -82.82 2.44 -51.64
CA THR A 26 -82.32 3.43 -50.70
C THR A 26 -82.08 2.81 -49.32
N ASN A 27 -82.99 1.97 -48.84
CA ASN A 27 -82.84 1.29 -47.56
C ASN A 27 -81.66 0.31 -47.57
N SER A 28 -81.37 -0.41 -48.66
CA SER A 28 -80.18 -1.26 -48.75
C SER A 28 -78.89 -0.44 -48.87
N ASN A 29 -78.89 0.64 -49.66
CA ASN A 29 -77.75 1.56 -49.78
C ASN A 29 -77.37 2.20 -48.43
N LEU A 30 -78.36 2.71 -47.70
CA LEU A 30 -78.14 3.43 -46.45
C LEU A 30 -78.10 2.50 -45.22
N GLY A 31 -78.70 1.32 -45.33
CA GLY A 31 -78.80 0.33 -44.27
C GLY A 31 -77.57 -0.57 -44.17
N ASN A 32 -77.79 -1.78 -43.64
CA ASN A 32 -76.72 -2.69 -43.26
C ASN A 32 -75.97 -3.31 -44.45
N ASP A 33 -76.61 -3.38 -45.63
CA ASP A 33 -76.08 -4.13 -46.77
C ASP A 33 -74.93 -3.40 -47.49
N VAL A 34 -75.01 -2.06 -47.60
CA VAL A 34 -73.99 -1.25 -48.29
C VAL A 34 -73.20 -0.39 -47.30
N LEU A 35 -73.74 0.77 -46.87
CA LEU A 35 -73.01 1.69 -46.01
C LEU A 35 -72.73 1.11 -44.62
N GLY A 36 -73.71 0.44 -44.00
CA GLY A 36 -73.52 -0.22 -42.71
C GLY A 36 -72.40 -1.26 -42.74
N ALA A 37 -72.33 -2.06 -43.80
CA ALA A 37 -71.23 -2.99 -44.01
C ALA A 37 -69.89 -2.25 -44.13
N ALA A 38 -69.83 -1.18 -44.93
CA ALA A 38 -68.61 -0.40 -45.18
C ALA A 38 -68.01 0.24 -43.92
N ILE A 39 -68.84 0.75 -43.01
CA ILE A 39 -68.38 1.51 -41.84
C ILE A 39 -68.28 0.68 -40.56
N ALA A 40 -69.04 -0.41 -40.42
CA ALA A 40 -69.12 -1.19 -39.18
C ALA A 40 -69.27 -2.70 -39.38
N GLY A 41 -69.49 -3.16 -40.61
CA GLY A 41 -69.75 -4.55 -40.92
C GLY A 41 -68.57 -5.48 -40.59
N SER A 42 -68.90 -6.72 -40.25
CA SER A 42 -67.96 -7.83 -40.09
C SER A 42 -68.46 -9.01 -40.90
N ALA A 43 -67.59 -9.59 -41.73
CA ALA A 43 -67.90 -10.79 -42.49
C ALA A 43 -66.82 -11.86 -42.32
N ASP A 44 -67.24 -13.12 -42.33
CA ASP A 44 -66.33 -14.26 -42.31
C ASP A 44 -65.80 -14.55 -43.72
N VAL A 45 -64.51 -14.83 -43.80
CA VAL A 45 -63.82 -15.27 -45.01
C VAL A 45 -63.24 -16.66 -44.73
N ALA A 46 -63.91 -17.69 -45.22
CA ALA A 46 -63.54 -19.07 -44.97
C ALA A 46 -62.45 -19.56 -45.93
N PHE A 47 -61.35 -20.05 -45.37
CA PHE A 47 -60.28 -20.72 -46.09
C PHE A 47 -60.51 -22.24 -46.10
N SER A 48 -60.21 -22.85 -47.25
CA SER A 48 -60.27 -24.31 -47.45
C SER A 48 -59.02 -24.79 -48.17
N SER A 49 -57.87 -24.60 -47.52
CA SER A 49 -56.53 -24.98 -47.98
C SER A 49 -56.07 -24.33 -49.29
N ALA A 50 -56.67 -23.19 -49.66
CA ALA A 50 -56.36 -22.41 -50.86
C ALA A 50 -56.46 -20.91 -50.59
N ASP A 51 -55.86 -20.09 -51.47
CA ASP A 51 -56.06 -18.64 -51.45
C ASP A 51 -57.52 -18.29 -51.70
N VAL A 52 -58.00 -17.23 -51.04
CA VAL A 52 -59.39 -16.78 -51.16
C VAL A 52 -59.41 -15.41 -51.81
N THR A 53 -60.19 -15.27 -52.88
CA THR A 53 -60.43 -13.99 -53.53
C THR A 53 -61.80 -13.48 -53.14
N VAL A 54 -61.86 -12.26 -52.59
CA VAL A 54 -63.12 -11.53 -52.41
C VAL A 54 -63.28 -10.50 -53.52
N THR A 55 -64.50 -10.31 -53.98
CA THR A 55 -64.83 -9.35 -55.04
C THR A 55 -65.88 -8.37 -54.56
N LEU A 56 -65.93 -7.23 -55.23
CA LEU A 56 -66.93 -6.21 -55.00
C LEU A 56 -67.57 -5.90 -56.36
N THR A 57 -68.90 -5.94 -56.42
CA THR A 57 -69.65 -5.84 -57.69
C THR A 57 -70.78 -4.83 -57.55
N ASP A 58 -71.27 -4.36 -58.68
CA ASP A 58 -72.33 -3.36 -58.77
C ASP A 58 -73.70 -3.95 -58.34
N THR A 59 -73.91 -4.04 -57.02
CA THR A 59 -75.14 -4.53 -56.39
C THR A 59 -75.31 -3.94 -54.99
N VAL A 60 -76.57 -3.69 -54.61
CA VAL A 60 -76.93 -3.26 -53.24
C VAL A 60 -77.02 -4.43 -52.26
N ALA A 61 -76.86 -5.68 -52.73
CA ALA A 61 -76.79 -6.84 -51.85
C ALA A 61 -75.54 -6.79 -50.95
N ALA A 62 -75.61 -7.45 -49.79
CA ALA A 62 -74.47 -7.58 -48.90
C ALA A 62 -73.30 -8.31 -49.58
N GLN A 63 -72.08 -7.80 -49.40
CA GLN A 63 -70.86 -8.40 -49.97
C GLN A 63 -69.75 -8.45 -48.92
N THR A 64 -69.03 -9.57 -48.88
CA THR A 64 -67.93 -9.79 -47.92
C THR A 64 -66.87 -8.69 -48.02
N ALA A 65 -66.35 -8.40 -49.21
CA ALA A 65 -65.33 -7.36 -49.44
C ALA A 65 -65.75 -5.96 -48.98
N ARG A 66 -67.06 -5.70 -48.87
CA ARG A 66 -67.57 -4.40 -48.42
C ARG A 66 -67.43 -4.20 -46.92
N ASN A 67 -67.28 -5.24 -46.11
CA ASN A 67 -67.22 -5.10 -44.65
C ASN A 67 -65.96 -4.35 -44.19
N LEU A 68 -66.06 -3.54 -43.12
CA LEU A 68 -64.89 -2.93 -42.48
C LEU A 68 -63.98 -4.01 -41.91
N ARG A 69 -64.57 -5.01 -41.24
CA ARG A 69 -63.85 -6.14 -40.64
C ARG A 69 -63.99 -7.39 -41.48
N LEU A 70 -62.86 -8.02 -41.79
CA LEU A 70 -62.82 -9.36 -42.39
C LEU A 70 -62.25 -10.33 -41.35
N ASN A 71 -63.09 -11.28 -40.94
CA ASN A 71 -62.75 -12.31 -39.98
C ASN A 71 -62.35 -13.59 -40.75
N LEU A 72 -61.06 -13.91 -40.74
CA LEU A 72 -60.52 -15.01 -41.52
C LEU A 72 -60.66 -16.30 -40.70
N THR A 73 -61.32 -17.30 -41.27
CA THR A 73 -61.66 -18.56 -40.61
C THR A 73 -61.33 -19.77 -41.48
N GLY A 74 -61.55 -20.97 -40.96
CA GLY A 74 -61.35 -22.21 -41.72
C GLY A 74 -59.90 -22.72 -41.68
N THR A 75 -59.60 -23.67 -42.57
CA THR A 75 -58.32 -24.37 -42.62
C THR A 75 -57.46 -23.82 -43.74
N THR A 76 -56.23 -23.43 -43.45
CA THR A 76 -55.33 -22.75 -44.40
C THR A 76 -54.30 -23.69 -45.03
N GLY A 77 -53.81 -24.68 -44.27
CA GLY A 77 -52.85 -25.67 -44.77
C GLY A 77 -51.49 -25.05 -45.15
N GLY A 78 -51.06 -24.02 -44.42
CA GLY A 78 -49.90 -23.19 -44.70
C GLY A 78 -50.28 -21.72 -44.95
N ALA A 79 -49.28 -20.86 -45.16
CA ALA A 79 -49.51 -19.45 -45.47
C ALA A 79 -50.33 -19.27 -46.76
N ARG A 80 -51.28 -18.33 -46.75
CA ARG A 80 -52.22 -18.06 -47.85
C ARG A 80 -52.43 -16.57 -48.10
N ASN A 81 -53.06 -16.26 -49.22
CA ASN A 81 -53.46 -14.91 -49.58
C ASN A 81 -54.97 -14.72 -49.42
N LEU A 82 -55.35 -13.60 -48.82
CA LEU A 82 -56.66 -12.98 -49.04
C LEU A 82 -56.49 -11.94 -50.14
N ILE A 83 -57.07 -12.22 -51.30
CA ILE A 83 -56.95 -11.38 -52.48
C ILE A 83 -58.18 -10.48 -52.56
N LEU A 84 -57.97 -9.17 -52.43
CA LEU A 84 -58.90 -8.13 -52.80
C LEU A 84 -58.93 -8.08 -54.33
N GLY A 85 -59.86 -8.86 -54.91
CA GLY A 85 -59.97 -9.13 -56.33
C GLY A 85 -60.67 -8.01 -57.10
N SER A 86 -61.40 -8.39 -58.15
CA SER A 86 -62.08 -7.42 -59.01
C SER A 86 -63.03 -6.51 -58.23
N GLY A 87 -63.01 -5.22 -58.56
CA GLY A 87 -63.82 -4.17 -57.93
C GLY A 87 -63.36 -3.76 -56.53
N CYS A 88 -62.32 -4.38 -55.99
CA CYS A 88 -61.73 -4.02 -54.70
C CYS A 88 -60.53 -3.07 -54.82
N GLN A 89 -60.21 -2.57 -56.02
CA GLN A 89 -59.13 -1.60 -56.27
C GLN A 89 -59.57 -0.19 -55.86
N ILE A 90 -59.89 -0.05 -54.57
CA ILE A 90 -60.46 1.16 -53.97
C ILE A 90 -59.66 1.58 -52.74
N GLU A 91 -59.79 2.85 -52.36
CA GLU A 91 -59.23 3.36 -51.11
C GLU A 91 -60.12 3.00 -49.92
N LYS A 92 -59.64 2.10 -49.06
CA LYS A 92 -60.44 1.61 -47.94
C LYS A 92 -59.60 1.02 -46.78
N PRO A 93 -59.89 1.38 -45.52
CA PRO A 93 -59.34 0.68 -44.38
C PRO A 93 -60.03 -0.67 -44.15
N TYR A 94 -59.25 -1.65 -43.71
CA TYR A 94 -59.76 -2.94 -43.25
C TYR A 94 -59.21 -3.27 -41.87
N LEU A 95 -60.08 -3.77 -41.00
CA LEU A 95 -59.68 -4.48 -39.79
C LEU A 95 -59.66 -5.99 -40.11
N ILE A 96 -58.46 -6.53 -40.26
CA ILE A 96 -58.29 -7.95 -40.56
C ILE A 96 -58.09 -8.69 -39.24
N ASN A 97 -58.98 -9.63 -38.94
CA ASN A 97 -58.78 -10.56 -37.83
C ASN A 97 -58.42 -11.93 -38.39
N ASN A 98 -57.15 -12.32 -38.26
CA ASN A 98 -56.70 -13.63 -38.70
C ASN A 98 -56.96 -14.67 -37.61
N GLY A 99 -58.14 -15.32 -37.67
CA GLY A 99 -58.50 -16.43 -36.78
C GLY A 99 -57.98 -17.79 -37.25
N THR A 100 -57.21 -17.84 -38.33
CA THR A 100 -56.66 -19.09 -38.88
C THR A 100 -55.33 -19.46 -38.21
N ALA A 101 -54.80 -20.65 -38.52
CA ALA A 101 -53.58 -21.18 -37.94
C ALA A 101 -52.28 -20.63 -38.56
N ASP A 102 -52.37 -20.02 -39.75
CA ASP A 102 -51.21 -19.59 -40.53
C ASP A 102 -51.26 -18.09 -40.83
N THR A 103 -50.13 -17.52 -41.22
CA THR A 103 -50.07 -16.12 -41.70
C THR A 103 -50.89 -15.96 -42.98
N ILE A 104 -51.74 -14.94 -43.01
CA ILE A 104 -52.50 -14.55 -44.21
C ILE A 104 -51.99 -13.23 -44.75
N THR A 105 -51.53 -13.21 -45.99
CA THR A 105 -51.17 -11.98 -46.69
C THR A 105 -52.42 -11.38 -47.33
N VAL A 106 -52.83 -10.21 -46.86
CA VAL A 106 -53.94 -9.45 -47.45
C VAL A 106 -53.37 -8.56 -48.53
N LYS A 107 -53.83 -8.72 -49.77
CA LYS A 107 -53.25 -8.06 -50.94
C LYS A 107 -54.28 -7.79 -52.03
N ASN A 108 -53.95 -6.86 -52.93
CA ASN A 108 -54.65 -6.75 -54.22
C ASN A 108 -54.08 -7.78 -55.20
N THR A 109 -54.75 -8.00 -56.32
CA THR A 109 -54.37 -8.98 -57.36
C THR A 109 -52.89 -8.92 -57.77
N THR A 110 -52.30 -7.73 -57.83
CA THR A 110 -50.90 -7.50 -58.24
C THR A 110 -50.01 -6.93 -57.14
N GLY A 111 -50.58 -6.61 -55.97
CA GLY A 111 -49.85 -5.98 -54.86
C GLY A 111 -49.01 -6.96 -54.04
N THR A 112 -48.08 -6.45 -53.23
CA THR A 112 -47.30 -7.26 -52.28
C THR A 112 -48.09 -7.61 -51.03
N GLY A 113 -48.95 -6.69 -50.57
CA GLY A 113 -49.82 -6.86 -49.41
C GLY A 113 -49.12 -6.75 -48.05
N ILE A 114 -49.93 -6.96 -47.00
CA ILE A 114 -49.50 -7.03 -45.60
C ILE A 114 -49.77 -8.43 -45.05
N ALA A 115 -48.74 -9.02 -44.45
CA ALA A 115 -48.84 -10.30 -43.77
C ALA A 115 -49.44 -10.11 -42.37
N VAL A 116 -50.63 -10.68 -42.16
CA VAL A 116 -51.31 -10.70 -40.86
C VAL A 116 -51.01 -12.04 -40.17
N PRO A 117 -50.22 -12.07 -39.08
CA PRO A 117 -49.86 -13.31 -38.41
C PRO A 117 -51.08 -14.04 -37.84
N ALA A 118 -50.95 -15.35 -37.64
CA ALA A 118 -51.97 -16.20 -37.03
C ALA A 118 -52.41 -15.66 -35.66
N GLY A 119 -53.72 -15.63 -35.42
CA GLY A 119 -54.33 -15.16 -34.17
C GLY A 119 -54.21 -13.66 -33.91
N LYS A 120 -53.73 -12.85 -34.87
CA LYS A 120 -53.58 -11.40 -34.72
C LYS A 120 -54.67 -10.64 -35.48
N SER A 121 -55.00 -9.47 -34.94
CA SER A 121 -55.78 -8.45 -35.64
C SER A 121 -54.87 -7.31 -36.09
N MET A 122 -55.03 -6.85 -37.32
CA MET A 122 -54.27 -5.72 -37.87
C MET A 122 -55.18 -4.76 -38.62
N TRP A 123 -54.93 -3.47 -38.43
CA TRP A 123 -55.47 -2.41 -39.28
C TRP A 123 -54.59 -2.28 -40.51
N VAL A 124 -55.16 -2.50 -41.68
CA VAL A 124 -54.47 -2.36 -42.96
C VAL A 124 -55.24 -1.39 -43.85
N TYR A 125 -54.54 -0.72 -44.76
CA TYR A 125 -55.13 0.22 -45.69
C TYR A 125 -54.94 -0.27 -47.11
N ASN A 126 -56.04 -0.46 -47.83
CA ASN A 126 -56.00 -0.66 -49.28
C ASN A 126 -55.97 0.72 -49.94
N ASN A 127 -54.95 1.00 -50.74
CA ASN A 127 -54.81 2.26 -51.49
C ASN A 127 -55.25 2.15 -52.95
N GLY A 128 -56.00 1.09 -53.28
CA GLY A 128 -56.45 0.76 -54.63
C GLY A 128 -55.45 -0.06 -55.45
N THR A 129 -54.15 0.07 -55.19
CA THR A 129 -53.10 -0.71 -55.91
C THR A 129 -52.48 -1.78 -55.03
N ASN A 130 -52.33 -1.52 -53.73
CA ASN A 130 -51.76 -2.41 -52.75
C ASN A 130 -52.46 -2.29 -51.39
N VAL A 131 -52.22 -3.27 -50.53
CA VAL A 131 -52.54 -3.19 -49.11
C VAL A 131 -51.25 -2.84 -48.36
N VAL A 132 -51.33 -1.83 -47.50
CA VAL A 132 -50.20 -1.26 -46.74
C VAL A 132 -50.57 -1.14 -45.25
N ASP A 133 -49.58 -0.89 -44.40
CA ASP A 133 -49.81 -0.60 -42.99
C ASP A 133 -50.63 0.69 -42.83
N ALA A 134 -51.72 0.62 -42.06
CA ALA A 134 -52.56 1.79 -41.81
C ALA A 134 -51.93 2.76 -40.79
N VAL A 135 -51.07 2.26 -39.91
CA VAL A 135 -50.42 3.04 -38.85
C VAL A 135 -48.90 2.94 -39.02
N THR A 136 -48.30 4.03 -39.49
CA THR A 136 -46.84 4.14 -39.68
C THR A 136 -46.16 5.04 -38.64
N HIS A 137 -46.95 5.79 -37.85
CA HIS A 137 -46.46 6.65 -36.78
C HIS A 137 -47.53 6.85 -35.69
N LEU A 138 -47.09 6.83 -34.43
CA LEU A 138 -47.89 7.21 -33.27
C LEU A 138 -47.13 8.32 -32.54
N THR A 139 -47.78 9.44 -32.23
CA THR A 139 -47.16 10.55 -31.47
C THR A 139 -46.78 10.14 -30.05
N SER A 140 -47.54 9.21 -29.46
CA SER A 140 -47.21 8.53 -28.21
C SER A 140 -47.91 7.17 -28.17
N LEU A 141 -47.34 6.22 -27.43
CA LEU A 141 -47.92 4.90 -27.16
C LEU A 141 -47.96 4.70 -25.65
N THR A 142 -49.16 4.61 -25.08
CA THR A 142 -49.36 4.27 -23.67
C THR A 142 -49.76 2.80 -23.58
N LEU A 143 -49.01 2.01 -22.81
CA LEU A 143 -49.26 0.58 -22.61
C LEU A 143 -49.82 0.33 -21.20
N GLY A 144 -50.67 -0.69 -21.05
CA GLY A 144 -51.18 -1.10 -19.74
C GLY A 144 -50.13 -1.72 -18.82
N SER A 145 -48.99 -2.15 -19.38
CA SER A 145 -47.82 -2.68 -18.67
C SER A 145 -46.54 -2.30 -19.41
N ALA A 146 -45.40 -2.32 -18.70
CA ALA A 146 -44.09 -2.10 -19.32
C ALA A 146 -43.84 -3.13 -20.44
N LEU A 147 -43.23 -2.67 -21.54
CA LEU A 147 -42.78 -3.55 -22.62
C LEU A 147 -41.55 -4.34 -22.12
N PRO A 148 -41.56 -5.69 -22.15
CA PRO A 148 -40.40 -6.46 -21.75
C PRO A 148 -39.18 -6.11 -22.62
N VAL A 149 -37.98 -6.14 -22.03
CA VAL A 149 -36.71 -5.85 -22.73
C VAL A 149 -36.56 -6.73 -23.99
N ALA A 150 -36.94 -8.02 -23.87
CA ALA A 150 -36.94 -8.99 -24.97
C ALA A 150 -37.82 -8.57 -26.17
N SER A 151 -38.76 -7.66 -25.95
CA SER A 151 -39.70 -7.15 -26.95
C SER A 151 -39.38 -5.73 -27.43
N GLY A 152 -38.31 -5.11 -26.92
CA GLY A 152 -37.95 -3.70 -27.13
C GLY A 152 -37.31 -3.36 -28.49
N GLY A 153 -37.24 -4.31 -29.43
CA GLY A 153 -36.87 -4.03 -30.83
C GLY A 153 -35.40 -3.65 -31.11
N THR A 154 -34.53 -3.55 -30.09
CA THR A 154 -33.11 -3.19 -30.25
C THR A 154 -32.16 -4.39 -30.41
N GLY A 155 -32.69 -5.61 -30.51
CA GLY A 155 -31.89 -6.83 -30.64
C GLY A 155 -31.35 -7.40 -29.31
N ILE A 156 -31.63 -6.74 -28.17
CA ILE A 156 -31.30 -7.25 -26.83
C ILE A 156 -32.45 -8.14 -26.36
N THR A 157 -32.20 -9.44 -26.23
CA THR A 157 -33.22 -10.42 -25.80
C THR A 157 -33.35 -10.51 -24.28
N SER A 158 -32.32 -10.10 -23.53
CA SER A 158 -32.33 -10.00 -22.07
C SER A 158 -31.18 -9.13 -21.56
N PHE A 159 -31.30 -8.64 -20.33
CA PHE A 159 -30.15 -8.11 -19.60
C PHE A 159 -29.33 -9.26 -19.00
N GLY A 160 -28.01 -9.06 -18.88
CA GLY A 160 -27.20 -9.90 -18.01
C GLY A 160 -27.71 -9.85 -16.55
N SER A 161 -27.33 -10.86 -15.74
CA SER A 161 -27.67 -10.88 -14.31
C SER A 161 -27.29 -9.55 -13.66
N GLY A 162 -28.12 -9.03 -12.74
CA GLY A 162 -27.84 -7.79 -11.98
C GLY A 162 -27.97 -6.46 -12.76
N VAL A 163 -27.84 -6.46 -14.09
CA VAL A 163 -27.87 -5.23 -14.92
C VAL A 163 -29.21 -4.49 -14.80
N ALA A 164 -30.33 -5.21 -14.80
CA ALA A 164 -31.66 -4.60 -14.65
C ALA A 164 -31.80 -3.88 -13.29
N THR A 165 -31.32 -4.51 -12.22
CA THR A 165 -31.34 -3.95 -10.86
C THR A 165 -30.46 -2.72 -10.75
N TRP A 166 -29.28 -2.72 -11.38
CA TRP A 166 -28.41 -1.55 -11.42
C TRP A 166 -29.03 -0.38 -12.18
N LEU A 167 -29.62 -0.61 -13.36
CA LEU A 167 -30.30 0.43 -14.12
C LEU A 167 -31.52 1.01 -13.37
N GLY A 168 -32.27 0.17 -12.65
CA GLY A 168 -33.42 0.62 -11.86
C GLY A 168 -33.03 1.31 -10.54
N THR A 169 -31.89 0.94 -9.96
CA THR A 169 -31.39 1.46 -8.68
C THR A 169 -29.85 1.52 -8.71
N PRO A 170 -29.25 2.58 -9.26
CA PRO A 170 -27.81 2.64 -9.42
C PRO A 170 -27.11 2.77 -8.07
N SER A 171 -26.32 1.76 -7.72
CA SER A 171 -25.41 1.75 -6.57
C SER A 171 -24.18 0.91 -6.91
N SER A 172 -23.08 1.10 -6.17
CA SER A 172 -21.89 0.26 -6.30
C SER A 172 -22.18 -1.22 -6.01
N ALA A 173 -23.09 -1.51 -5.07
CA ALA A 173 -23.54 -2.86 -4.77
C ALA A 173 -24.29 -3.50 -5.95
N ASN A 174 -25.21 -2.76 -6.58
CA ASN A 174 -25.94 -3.26 -7.73
C ASN A 174 -25.05 -3.38 -8.97
N LEU A 175 -24.06 -2.49 -9.15
CA LEU A 175 -23.09 -2.60 -10.25
C LEU A 175 -22.17 -3.82 -10.10
N ALA A 176 -21.69 -4.10 -8.89
CA ALA A 176 -20.90 -5.30 -8.62
C ALA A 176 -21.71 -6.59 -8.87
N SER A 177 -23.04 -6.57 -8.69
CA SER A 177 -23.87 -7.74 -9.05
C SER A 177 -24.06 -7.93 -10.56
N ALA A 178 -23.71 -6.92 -11.36
CA ALA A 178 -23.90 -6.89 -12.81
C ALA A 178 -22.66 -7.31 -13.61
N MET A 179 -21.49 -7.30 -12.97
CA MET A 179 -20.21 -7.73 -13.52
C MET A 179 -19.98 -9.20 -13.07
N THR A 180 -19.29 -10.03 -13.88
CA THR A 180 -19.23 -11.50 -13.64
C THR A 180 -17.82 -12.10 -13.60
N ASP A 181 -16.80 -11.30 -13.91
CA ASP A 181 -15.40 -11.68 -14.03
C ASP A 181 -14.50 -10.91 -13.04
N GLU A 182 -15.05 -10.50 -11.90
CA GLU A 182 -14.32 -9.76 -10.88
C GLU A 182 -13.41 -10.67 -10.05
N THR A 183 -12.22 -10.17 -9.77
CA THR A 183 -11.31 -10.79 -8.81
C THR A 183 -11.55 -10.21 -7.42
N GLY A 184 -12.09 -11.03 -6.52
CA GLY A 184 -12.38 -10.68 -5.12
C GLY A 184 -13.87 -10.44 -4.85
N THR A 185 -14.37 -10.84 -3.69
CA THR A 185 -15.78 -10.69 -3.29
C THR A 185 -16.11 -9.25 -2.82
N GLY A 186 -15.53 -8.21 -3.43
CA GLY A 186 -15.63 -6.82 -2.96
C GLY A 186 -15.42 -5.74 -4.04
N LEU A 187 -15.79 -4.50 -3.68
CA LEU A 187 -15.89 -3.26 -4.47
C LEU A 187 -15.05 -3.13 -5.77
N LEU A 188 -15.71 -2.68 -6.84
CA LEU A 188 -15.06 -2.00 -7.95
C LEU A 188 -14.38 -0.73 -7.42
N VAL A 189 -13.05 -0.69 -7.42
CA VAL A 189 -12.29 0.44 -6.88
C VAL A 189 -12.18 1.55 -7.94
N PHE A 190 -13.23 2.35 -8.08
CA PHE A 190 -13.22 3.59 -8.85
C PHE A 190 -13.11 4.79 -7.91
N GLY A 191 -11.88 5.23 -7.62
CA GLY A 191 -11.64 6.44 -6.84
C GLY A 191 -10.16 6.83 -6.80
N THR A 192 -9.89 8.13 -6.68
CA THR A 192 -8.57 8.64 -6.28
C THR A 192 -8.40 8.39 -4.78
N SER A 193 -7.39 7.62 -4.37
CA SER A 193 -7.09 7.27 -2.96
C SER A 193 -8.16 6.41 -2.26
N PRO A 194 -8.38 5.16 -2.72
CA PRO A 194 -9.33 4.26 -2.08
C PRO A 194 -8.94 3.91 -0.63
N SER A 195 -9.92 3.82 0.26
CA SER A 195 -9.72 3.30 1.63
C SER A 195 -9.93 1.78 1.64
N LEU A 196 -8.94 1.03 2.14
CA LEU A 196 -8.99 -0.43 2.23
C LEU A 196 -8.97 -0.85 3.71
N THR A 197 -10.05 -1.46 4.20
CA THR A 197 -10.18 -1.83 5.63
C THR A 197 -9.58 -3.20 5.94
N THR A 198 -9.66 -4.16 5.01
CA THR A 198 -9.10 -5.51 5.18
C THR A 198 -8.43 -6.03 3.90
N PRO A 199 -7.40 -5.32 3.38
CA PRO A 199 -6.73 -5.76 2.17
C PRO A 199 -5.99 -7.08 2.39
N LYS A 200 -6.30 -8.10 1.58
CA LYS A 200 -5.50 -9.33 1.48
C LYS A 200 -4.48 -9.18 0.36
N VAL A 201 -3.27 -8.73 0.70
CA VAL A 201 -2.16 -8.66 -0.26
C VAL A 201 -1.39 -9.99 -0.21
N ILE A 202 -1.35 -10.72 -1.34
CA ILE A 202 -0.86 -12.10 -1.36
C ILE A 202 0.61 -12.19 -1.77
N THR A 203 1.07 -11.30 -2.65
CA THR A 203 2.41 -11.37 -3.26
C THR A 203 3.26 -10.15 -2.93
N SER A 204 2.80 -8.95 -3.27
CA SER A 204 3.61 -7.75 -3.18
C SER A 204 2.77 -6.47 -3.22
N ILE A 205 3.37 -5.39 -2.73
CA ILE A 205 3.00 -4.02 -3.05
C ILE A 205 3.99 -3.56 -4.12
N ASN A 206 3.48 -3.13 -5.28
CA ASN A 206 4.30 -2.72 -6.42
C ASN A 206 4.38 -1.19 -6.53
N ASP A 207 5.46 -0.69 -7.13
CA ASP A 207 5.65 0.73 -7.44
C ASP A 207 4.88 1.15 -8.72
N THR A 208 4.94 2.44 -9.03
CA THR A 208 4.28 3.03 -10.22
C THR A 208 4.81 2.46 -11.55
N ASN A 209 6.03 1.93 -11.57
CA ASN A 209 6.63 1.32 -12.76
C ASN A 209 6.33 -0.19 -12.87
N GLY A 210 5.62 -0.75 -11.89
CA GLY A 210 5.26 -2.17 -11.84
C GLY A 210 6.29 -3.08 -11.18
N ASN A 211 7.37 -2.55 -10.60
CA ASN A 211 8.35 -3.35 -9.86
C ASN A 211 7.91 -3.57 -8.41
N GLU A 212 8.43 -4.60 -7.75
CA GLU A 212 8.11 -4.87 -6.34
C GLU A 212 8.75 -3.83 -5.41
N LEU A 213 7.92 -3.18 -4.57
CA LEU A 213 8.37 -2.29 -3.50
C LEU A 213 8.48 -3.05 -2.17
N ILE A 214 7.47 -3.87 -1.85
CA ILE A 214 7.43 -4.74 -0.67
C ILE A 214 6.96 -6.13 -1.11
N GLY A 215 7.74 -7.17 -0.78
CA GLY A 215 7.33 -8.57 -0.95
C GLY A 215 6.62 -9.09 0.31
N LEU A 216 5.56 -9.86 0.12
CA LEU A 216 4.81 -10.55 1.17
C LEU A 216 4.81 -12.06 0.87
N THR A 217 4.99 -12.88 1.90
CA THR A 217 4.97 -14.35 1.75
C THR A 217 4.13 -14.94 2.86
N ALA A 218 3.09 -15.70 2.48
CA ALA A 218 2.23 -16.36 3.44
C ALA A 218 2.97 -17.51 4.14
N THR A 219 2.85 -17.59 5.45
CA THR A 219 3.26 -18.74 6.25
C THR A 219 2.00 -19.44 6.77
N GLY A 220 1.85 -20.75 6.51
CA GLY A 220 0.60 -21.48 6.74
C GLY A 220 0.11 -21.51 8.20
N SER A 221 1.01 -21.28 9.16
CA SER A 221 0.73 -21.24 10.60
C SER A 221 1.28 -19.97 11.26
N ALA A 222 1.28 -18.84 10.55
CA ALA A 222 1.76 -17.58 11.10
C ALA A 222 0.95 -17.17 12.35
N VAL A 223 1.64 -16.95 13.46
CA VAL A 223 1.08 -16.41 14.72
C VAL A 223 1.67 -15.05 15.10
N ASN A 224 2.76 -14.65 14.43
CA ASN A 224 3.49 -13.42 14.69
C ASN A 224 3.59 -12.59 13.42
N GLU A 225 3.56 -11.27 13.57
CA GLU A 225 3.52 -10.32 12.47
C GLU A 225 4.26 -9.01 12.78
N ILE A 226 4.47 -8.19 11.75
CA ILE A 226 4.93 -6.81 11.92
C ILE A 226 3.70 -5.91 11.96
N THR A 227 3.55 -5.18 13.06
CA THR A 227 2.60 -4.08 13.16
C THR A 227 3.33 -2.76 12.89
N VAL A 228 2.78 -1.97 11.94
CA VAL A 228 3.21 -0.60 11.67
C VAL A 228 2.11 0.33 12.16
N ALA A 229 2.42 1.18 13.14
CA ALA A 229 1.43 2.04 13.78
C ALA A 229 1.77 3.53 13.62
N ASN A 230 0.72 4.32 13.34
CA ASN A 230 0.74 5.77 13.46
C ASN A 230 0.86 6.19 14.94
N ALA A 231 1.28 7.42 15.18
CA ALA A 231 1.34 8.04 16.49
C ALA A 231 0.62 9.40 16.50
N ALA A 232 0.02 9.75 17.65
CA ALA A 232 -0.55 11.08 17.85
C ALA A 232 0.54 12.18 17.79
N THR A 233 0.16 13.43 17.53
CA THR A 233 1.09 14.57 17.47
C THR A 233 2.02 14.61 18.70
N GLY A 234 3.32 14.67 18.46
CA GLY A 234 4.37 14.66 19.50
C GLY A 234 4.96 13.29 19.80
N ASN A 235 4.35 12.19 19.31
CA ASN A 235 4.86 10.83 19.43
C ASN A 235 5.42 10.33 18.09
N ALA A 236 6.33 9.34 18.12
CA ALA A 236 6.90 8.74 16.91
C ALA A 236 6.10 7.52 16.44
N PRO A 237 5.94 7.28 15.12
CA PRO A 237 5.38 6.04 14.60
C PRO A 237 6.28 4.85 14.96
N THR A 238 5.71 3.65 15.00
CA THR A 238 6.42 2.45 15.43
C THR A 238 6.33 1.32 14.41
N ILE A 239 7.41 0.54 14.34
CA ILE A 239 7.44 -0.78 13.71
C ILE A 239 7.76 -1.76 14.83
N SER A 240 6.84 -2.70 15.09
CA SER A 240 6.92 -3.63 16.22
C SER A 240 6.57 -5.04 15.79
N ALA A 241 7.19 -6.04 16.42
CA ALA A 241 6.70 -7.40 16.34
C ALA A 241 5.49 -7.53 17.27
N THR A 242 4.42 -8.12 16.75
CA THR A 242 3.20 -8.48 17.48
C THR A 242 2.85 -9.93 17.17
N GLY A 243 1.89 -10.49 17.90
CA GLY A 243 1.46 -11.86 17.69
C GLY A 243 0.96 -12.54 18.94
N GLY A 244 0.76 -13.85 18.85
CA GLY A 244 0.34 -14.70 19.96
C GLY A 244 1.47 -15.13 20.90
N ASP A 245 2.72 -15.14 20.44
CA ASP A 245 3.86 -15.56 21.26
C ASP A 245 4.28 -14.47 22.27
N THR A 246 4.86 -14.89 23.40
CA THR A 246 5.29 -13.98 24.47
C THR A 246 6.52 -13.16 24.10
N ASP A 247 7.49 -13.76 23.41
CA ASP A 247 8.77 -13.14 23.06
C ASP A 247 9.00 -13.20 21.55
N VAL A 248 8.84 -12.07 20.87
CA VAL A 248 9.00 -11.99 19.41
C VAL A 248 10.00 -10.90 19.05
N GLY A 249 11.07 -11.28 18.35
CA GLY A 249 12.05 -10.34 17.82
C GLY A 249 11.73 -9.86 16.40
N ILE A 250 12.37 -8.77 15.98
CA ILE A 250 12.41 -8.34 14.57
C ILE A 250 13.79 -8.63 14.01
N THR A 251 13.85 -9.38 12.91
CA THR A 251 15.09 -9.66 12.18
C THR A 251 15.15 -8.79 10.93
N LEU A 252 16.21 -7.99 10.79
CA LEU A 252 16.50 -7.17 9.61
C LEU A 252 17.75 -7.69 8.91
N THR A 253 17.59 -8.43 7.81
CA THR A 253 18.69 -9.11 7.11
C THR A 253 18.90 -8.52 5.72
N PRO A 254 20.06 -7.89 5.43
CA PRO A 254 20.40 -7.50 4.07
C PRO A 254 20.80 -8.72 3.22
N LYS A 255 20.72 -8.62 1.90
CA LYS A 255 21.15 -9.67 0.97
C LYS A 255 22.63 -9.50 0.59
N GLY A 256 23.40 -10.59 0.66
CA GLY A 256 24.82 -10.60 0.25
C GLY A 256 25.67 -9.65 1.09
N ALA A 257 26.49 -8.82 0.44
CA ALA A 257 27.32 -7.79 1.10
C ALA A 257 26.55 -6.51 1.48
N GLY A 258 25.21 -6.50 1.38
CA GLY A 258 24.39 -5.38 1.80
C GLY A 258 24.49 -5.08 3.30
N ARG A 259 24.03 -3.90 3.71
CA ARG A 259 24.06 -3.44 5.12
C ARG A 259 22.69 -2.95 5.54
N THR A 260 22.34 -3.13 6.81
CA THR A 260 21.20 -2.43 7.44
C THR A 260 21.70 -1.11 8.00
N THR A 261 21.31 0.00 7.37
CA THR A 261 21.72 1.35 7.78
C THR A 261 20.59 2.02 8.53
N VAL A 262 20.85 2.43 9.78
CA VAL A 262 19.96 3.29 10.57
C VAL A 262 20.70 4.57 10.88
N THR A 263 20.28 5.67 10.28
CA THR A 263 20.85 7.00 10.57
C THR A 263 20.27 7.53 11.87
N GLN A 264 21.11 8.19 12.68
CA GLN A 264 20.71 8.77 13.98
C GLN A 264 20.13 7.74 14.97
N LEU A 265 20.68 6.52 14.98
CA LEU A 265 20.27 5.49 15.93
C LEU A 265 20.53 5.97 17.38
N THR A 266 19.45 6.13 18.14
CA THR A 266 19.49 6.34 19.59
C THR A 266 19.07 5.05 20.28
N THR A 267 19.90 4.52 21.17
CA THR A 267 19.60 3.29 21.92
C THR A 267 19.69 3.56 23.41
N THR A 268 18.79 2.98 24.19
CA THR A 268 18.78 3.09 25.65
C THR A 268 19.55 1.95 26.31
N SER A 269 19.57 0.76 25.70
CA SER A 269 20.27 -0.43 26.21
C SER A 269 20.68 -1.36 25.06
N PRO A 270 21.63 -0.95 24.20
CA PRO A 270 22.08 -1.78 23.10
C PRO A 270 22.76 -3.05 23.63
N ARG A 271 22.40 -4.21 23.06
CA ARG A 271 23.09 -5.48 23.30
C ARG A 271 23.89 -5.85 22.06
N VAL A 272 25.21 -5.86 22.18
CA VAL A 272 26.11 -6.36 21.13
C VAL A 272 26.63 -7.73 21.56
N LEU A 273 26.38 -8.76 20.76
CA LEU A 273 26.60 -10.15 21.17
C LEU A 273 28.07 -10.61 21.07
N THR A 274 28.79 -10.14 20.05
CA THR A 274 30.13 -10.67 19.72
C THR A 274 31.16 -9.59 19.48
N ALA A 275 30.88 -8.61 18.62
CA ALA A 275 31.85 -7.59 18.27
C ALA A 275 31.18 -6.35 17.65
N ILE A 276 31.91 -5.23 17.68
CA ILE A 276 31.70 -4.11 16.77
C ILE A 276 32.70 -4.30 15.63
N ASN A 277 32.21 -4.43 14.40
CA ASN A 277 33.03 -4.68 13.23
C ASN A 277 33.30 -3.40 12.45
N ASP A 278 34.40 -3.38 11.70
CA ASP A 278 34.74 -2.31 10.77
C ASP A 278 33.96 -2.43 9.44
N THR A 279 34.19 -1.48 8.53
CA THR A 279 33.53 -1.45 7.21
C THR A 279 33.90 -2.63 6.30
N ASN A 280 35.04 -3.29 6.55
CA ASN A 280 35.50 -4.45 5.79
C ASN A 280 35.00 -5.78 6.39
N GLY A 281 34.29 -5.72 7.52
CA GLY A 281 33.76 -6.88 8.22
C GLY A 281 34.72 -7.51 9.23
N ASN A 282 35.89 -6.90 9.48
CA ASN A 282 36.81 -7.37 10.51
C ASN A 282 36.39 -6.84 11.88
N GLU A 283 36.78 -7.50 12.97
CA GLU A 283 36.48 -7.03 14.33
C GLU A 283 37.27 -5.76 14.66
N LEU A 284 36.58 -4.69 15.04
CA LEU A 284 37.18 -3.48 15.59
C LEU A 284 37.28 -3.58 17.12
N ILE A 285 36.22 -4.06 17.77
CA ILE A 285 36.16 -4.33 19.21
C ILE A 285 35.49 -5.68 19.44
N GLY A 286 36.18 -6.61 20.10
CA GLY A 286 35.59 -7.87 20.56
C GLY A 286 34.85 -7.70 21.90
N ILE A 287 33.69 -8.33 22.03
CA ILE A 287 32.85 -8.34 23.22
C ILE A 287 32.60 -9.80 23.59
N THR A 288 32.99 -10.20 24.81
CA THR A 288 32.76 -11.55 25.32
C THR A 288 31.86 -11.46 26.53
N ALA A 289 30.73 -12.17 26.49
CA ALA A 289 29.81 -12.20 27.61
C ALA A 289 30.34 -13.13 28.72
N THR A 290 30.34 -12.63 29.95
CA THR A 290 30.57 -13.43 31.17
C THR A 290 29.24 -13.62 31.88
N ALA A 291 28.92 -14.87 32.23
CA ALA A 291 27.70 -15.15 32.99
C ALA A 291 27.74 -14.41 34.35
N SER A 292 26.66 -13.68 34.65
CA SER A 292 26.53 -12.90 35.89
C SER A 292 27.68 -11.94 36.17
N ALA A 293 28.19 -11.26 35.14
CA ALA A 293 29.20 -10.22 35.32
C ALA A 293 28.71 -9.12 36.29
N VAL A 294 29.55 -8.77 37.28
CA VAL A 294 29.28 -7.73 38.30
C VAL A 294 30.04 -6.43 38.01
N ASN A 295 31.14 -6.54 37.26
CA ASN A 295 32.07 -5.44 36.98
C ASN A 295 32.17 -5.20 35.47
N GLU A 296 32.29 -3.94 35.06
CA GLU A 296 32.28 -3.52 33.66
C GLU A 296 33.22 -2.35 33.38
N ILE A 297 33.36 -2.02 32.10
CA ILE A 297 34.03 -0.80 31.64
C ILE A 297 32.97 0.25 31.35
N THR A 298 33.04 1.39 32.03
CA THR A 298 32.27 2.58 31.68
C THR A 298 33.12 3.51 30.83
N VAL A 299 32.58 3.89 29.67
CA VAL A 299 33.12 4.93 28.80
C VAL A 299 32.22 6.16 28.90
N ALA A 300 32.75 7.24 29.47
CA ALA A 300 31.99 8.47 29.72
C ALA A 300 32.51 9.62 28.88
N ASN A 301 31.59 10.41 28.32
CA ASN A 301 31.92 11.73 27.77
C ASN A 301 32.23 12.71 28.92
N ALA A 302 32.65 13.92 28.55
CA ALA A 302 32.96 14.96 29.51
C ALA A 302 32.38 16.30 29.04
N ALA A 303 32.02 17.15 30.00
CA ALA A 303 31.66 18.54 29.72
C ALA A 303 32.86 19.31 29.13
N THR A 304 32.60 20.49 28.54
CA THR A 304 33.67 21.37 28.07
C THR A 304 34.70 21.60 29.18
N THR A 305 35.99 21.48 28.84
CA THR A 305 37.17 21.57 29.74
C THR A 305 37.49 20.33 30.60
N ALA A 306 36.67 19.28 30.57
CA ALA A 306 36.98 17.99 31.18
C ALA A 306 37.39 16.94 30.13
N ASN A 307 38.08 15.88 30.56
CA ASN A 307 38.53 14.80 29.69
C ASN A 307 37.52 13.64 29.71
N PRO A 308 37.20 13.01 28.55
CA PRO A 308 36.51 11.72 28.51
C PRO A 308 37.27 10.67 29.32
N VAL A 309 36.54 9.71 29.89
CA VAL A 309 37.11 8.72 30.83
C VAL A 309 36.71 7.30 30.41
N ILE A 310 37.67 6.38 30.51
CA ILE A 310 37.45 4.93 30.53
C ILE A 310 37.77 4.47 31.94
N SER A 311 36.82 3.85 32.63
CA SER A 311 36.93 3.47 34.04
C SER A 311 36.36 2.08 34.30
N ALA A 312 36.91 1.38 35.30
CA ALA A 312 36.29 0.19 35.85
C ALA A 312 35.16 0.61 36.78
N THR A 313 33.96 0.09 36.54
CA THR A 313 32.77 0.28 37.37
C THR A 313 32.16 -1.10 37.68
N GLY A 314 31.20 -1.15 38.59
CA GLY A 314 30.57 -2.41 38.99
C GLY A 314 30.08 -2.41 40.42
N GLY A 315 29.65 -3.58 40.88
CA GLY A 315 29.18 -3.81 42.25
C GLY A 315 30.30 -3.95 43.29
N ASP A 316 31.51 -4.34 42.87
CA ASP A 316 32.64 -4.53 43.80
C ASP A 316 33.28 -3.20 44.23
N THR A 317 33.82 -3.16 45.45
CA THR A 317 34.44 -1.94 46.00
C THR A 317 35.79 -1.62 45.35
N ASN A 318 36.56 -2.63 44.96
CA ASN A 318 37.93 -2.46 44.46
C ASN A 318 38.07 -3.17 43.12
N ILE A 319 38.13 -2.40 42.03
CA ILE A 319 38.16 -2.93 40.66
C ILE A 319 39.30 -2.26 39.87
N GLY A 320 40.17 -3.07 39.26
CA GLY A 320 41.21 -2.60 38.35
C GLY A 320 40.83 -2.77 36.88
N ILE A 321 41.48 -2.04 35.97
CA ILE A 321 41.42 -2.31 34.54
C ILE A 321 42.66 -3.10 34.13
N THR A 322 42.46 -4.29 33.59
CA THR A 322 43.55 -5.11 33.02
C THR A 322 43.65 -4.86 31.51
N LEU A 323 44.80 -4.38 31.05
CA LEU A 323 45.13 -4.26 29.62
C LEU A 323 46.24 -5.25 29.28
N THR A 324 45.91 -6.30 28.53
CA THR A 324 46.84 -7.39 28.21
C THR A 324 47.20 -7.37 26.72
N PRO A 325 48.45 -7.05 26.35
CA PRO A 325 48.89 -7.19 24.97
C PRO A 325 49.07 -8.67 24.61
N LYS A 326 48.97 -9.00 23.32
CA LYS A 326 49.27 -10.35 22.81
C LYS A 326 50.73 -10.44 22.40
N GLY A 327 51.41 -11.53 22.76
CA GLY A 327 52.80 -11.80 22.36
C GLY A 327 53.79 -10.77 22.93
N THR A 328 54.68 -10.25 22.08
CA THR A 328 55.67 -9.21 22.43
C THR A 328 55.11 -7.78 22.39
N GLY A 329 53.79 -7.62 22.20
CA GLY A 329 53.14 -6.31 22.21
C GLY A 329 53.23 -5.61 23.56
N GLY A 330 53.12 -4.28 23.57
CA GLY A 330 53.06 -3.45 24.78
C GLY A 330 51.81 -2.57 24.78
N VAL A 331 51.40 -2.10 25.96
CA VAL A 331 50.37 -1.05 26.08
C VAL A 331 51.05 0.30 25.89
N THR A 332 50.83 0.93 24.73
CA THR A 332 51.43 2.23 24.40
C THR A 332 50.47 3.35 24.77
N THR A 333 50.88 4.22 25.69
CA THR A 333 50.20 5.48 25.97
C THR A 333 50.95 6.62 25.28
N VAL A 334 50.29 7.36 24.39
CA VAL A 334 50.88 8.56 23.77
C VAL A 334 50.66 9.75 24.69
N LYS A 335 51.74 10.29 25.24
CA LYS A 335 51.68 11.40 26.19
C LYS A 335 51.77 12.73 25.46
N ILE A 336 50.72 13.54 25.48
CA ILE A 336 50.75 14.91 24.96
C ILE A 336 50.61 15.88 26.15
N GLY A 337 51.75 16.31 26.71
CA GLY A 337 51.87 17.57 27.43
C GLY A 337 51.41 17.68 28.90
N ARG A 338 51.93 16.85 29.82
CA ARG A 338 52.25 17.20 31.24
C ARG A 338 52.82 16.01 32.02
N VAL A 339 53.64 16.27 33.04
CA VAL A 339 54.32 15.29 33.92
C VAL A 339 53.35 14.20 34.43
N VAL A 340 53.75 12.93 34.36
CA VAL A 340 52.98 11.82 34.93
C VAL A 340 53.45 11.71 36.37
N TYR A 341 52.58 12.02 37.32
CA TYR A 341 52.82 11.68 38.71
C TYR A 341 52.25 10.28 38.93
N ILE A 342 53.11 9.26 38.95
CA ILE A 342 52.73 7.92 39.40
C ILE A 342 52.78 7.96 40.92
N TRP A 343 51.62 8.03 41.59
CA TRP A 343 51.52 7.82 43.03
C TRP A 343 51.07 6.38 43.24
N GLY A 344 52.02 5.50 43.57
CA GLY A 344 51.78 4.07 43.77
C GLY A 344 53.06 3.25 43.64
N TYR A 345 53.03 2.00 44.12
CA TYR A 345 54.13 1.05 43.94
C TYR A 345 54.11 0.52 42.50
N VAL A 346 55.19 0.76 41.75
CA VAL A 346 55.46 0.06 40.49
C VAL A 346 55.94 -1.34 40.88
N SER A 347 55.03 -2.30 40.93
CA SER A 347 55.37 -3.71 41.19
C SER A 347 55.71 -4.41 39.89
N TYR A 348 56.93 -4.96 39.79
CA TYR A 348 57.32 -5.89 38.74
C TYR A 348 57.39 -7.29 39.34
N SER A 349 56.60 -8.22 38.81
CA SER A 349 56.84 -9.66 39.02
C SER A 349 57.38 -10.21 37.71
N SER A 350 58.70 -10.45 37.63
CA SER A 350 59.22 -11.25 36.53
C SER A 350 58.87 -12.71 36.80
N ASN A 351 58.16 -13.34 35.87
CA ASN A 351 58.15 -14.80 35.82
C ASN A 351 59.60 -15.19 35.48
N SER A 352 60.20 -16.02 36.32
CA SER A 352 61.62 -16.39 36.29
C SER A 352 62.16 -16.57 34.86
N GLY A 353 63.04 -15.66 34.41
CA GLY A 353 63.87 -15.85 33.21
C GLY A 353 63.93 -14.71 32.18
N ALA A 354 63.11 -13.66 32.27
CA ALA A 354 63.18 -12.54 31.31
C ALA A 354 63.56 -11.21 31.98
N SER A 355 64.69 -10.63 31.59
CA SER A 355 65.15 -9.30 31.99
C SER A 355 64.23 -8.21 31.44
N GLY A 356 63.24 -7.77 32.22
CA GLY A 356 62.50 -6.54 31.95
C GLY A 356 63.27 -5.33 32.48
N GLN A 357 63.60 -4.36 31.63
CA GLN A 357 64.19 -3.08 32.05
C GLN A 357 63.09 -2.01 32.16
N VAL A 358 63.02 -1.30 33.30
CA VAL A 358 62.28 -0.02 33.37
C VAL A 358 63.16 1.07 32.78
N LYS A 359 62.96 1.40 31.50
CA LYS A 359 63.58 2.57 30.88
C LYS A 359 62.74 3.81 31.18
N VAL A 360 63.14 4.58 32.19
CA VAL A 360 62.71 5.98 32.36
C VAL A 360 63.66 6.88 31.55
N GLY A 361 63.37 7.03 30.24
CA GLY A 361 64.08 7.96 29.36
C GLY A 361 63.42 9.34 29.34
N ASN A 362 64.22 10.40 29.18
CA ASN A 362 63.77 11.79 28.96
C ASN A 362 63.00 12.45 30.13
N LEU A 363 63.36 12.13 31.38
CA LEU A 363 62.96 12.98 32.51
C LEU A 363 63.65 14.36 32.35
N PRO A 364 62.93 15.49 32.49
CA PRO A 364 63.49 16.83 32.39
C PRO A 364 64.24 17.16 33.68
N PHE A 365 65.37 16.50 33.93
CA PHE A 365 66.29 16.98 34.94
C PHE A 365 67.02 18.19 34.36
N GLN A 366 66.51 19.39 34.67
CA GLN A 366 67.31 20.60 34.51
C GLN A 366 68.49 20.50 35.48
N SER A 367 69.70 20.80 34.99
CA SER A 367 70.89 20.91 35.83
C SER A 367 70.60 21.89 36.97
N GLY A 368 70.50 21.37 38.20
CA GLY A 368 70.13 22.15 39.38
C GLY A 368 69.37 21.33 40.43
N ASN A 369 68.65 20.29 40.02
CA ASN A 369 67.84 19.47 40.94
C ASN A 369 68.53 18.13 41.25
N GLY A 370 69.55 18.16 42.11
CA GLY A 370 69.92 17.14 43.12
C GLY A 370 70.00 15.63 42.84
N PHE A 371 69.67 15.11 41.65
CA PHE A 371 69.82 13.70 41.31
C PHE A 371 70.80 13.56 40.13
N GLY A 372 72.02 13.10 40.43
CA GLY A 372 72.99 12.66 39.42
C GLY A 372 74.01 13.69 38.96
N GLN A 373 74.67 14.41 39.88
CA GLN A 373 75.94 15.07 39.55
C GLN A 373 77.13 14.28 40.09
N GLY A 374 77.85 13.67 39.16
CA GLY A 374 79.04 12.87 39.40
C GLY A 374 78.92 11.57 38.62
N ASN A 375 79.21 11.60 37.32
CA ASN A 375 80.04 10.61 36.61
C ASN A 375 79.94 10.76 35.08
N ASN A 376 81.09 10.57 34.44
CA ASN A 376 81.32 10.71 33.01
C ASN A 376 80.39 9.83 32.16
N ARG A 377 79.88 10.42 31.07
CA ARG A 377 79.10 9.70 30.06
C ARG A 377 80.02 8.88 29.17
N SER A 378 79.93 7.56 29.28
CA SER A 378 80.12 6.66 28.13
C SER A 378 79.28 5.40 28.35
N GLY A 379 78.39 5.08 27.41
CA GLY A 379 77.76 3.75 27.34
C GLY A 379 76.39 3.50 27.98
N GLY A 380 75.65 4.51 28.46
CA GLY A 380 74.19 4.41 28.60
C GLY A 380 73.60 3.25 29.42
N VAL A 381 74.17 2.89 30.57
CA VAL A 381 73.57 1.95 31.54
C VAL A 381 73.50 2.60 32.93
N PHE A 382 72.31 2.61 33.53
CA PHE A 382 72.09 3.03 34.92
C PHE A 382 71.99 1.78 35.79
N THR A 383 73.00 1.54 36.61
CA THR A 383 73.01 0.46 37.61
C THR A 383 72.47 1.02 38.91
N ILE A 384 71.29 0.58 39.35
CA ILE A 384 70.85 0.82 40.73
C ILE A 384 71.56 -0.21 41.59
N ALA A 385 72.63 0.23 42.25
CA ALA A 385 73.18 -0.53 43.37
C ALA A 385 72.15 -0.54 44.49
N ASN A 386 71.86 -1.73 44.98
CA ASN A 386 71.09 -1.94 46.18
C ASN A 386 71.86 -1.42 47.40
N ASP A 387 71.14 -1.30 48.51
CA ASP A 387 71.59 -0.97 49.86
C ASP A 387 71.54 0.51 50.22
N TYR A 388 70.77 0.83 51.26
CA TYR A 388 71.40 1.03 52.56
C TYR A 388 70.35 0.96 53.68
N TRP A 389 70.44 -0.10 54.46
CA TRP A 389 70.19 -0.04 55.89
C TRP A 389 71.13 1.03 56.47
N LEU A 390 70.63 2.24 56.73
CA LEU A 390 71.37 3.29 57.42
C LEU A 390 71.24 3.08 58.94
N SER A 391 72.20 2.36 59.52
CA SER A 391 72.48 2.42 60.96
C SER A 391 73.99 2.57 61.15
N ASN A 392 74.37 3.58 61.94
CA ASN A 392 75.70 3.90 62.46
C ASN A 392 76.63 4.76 61.58
N SER A 393 76.57 6.09 61.78
CA SER A 393 77.75 6.97 61.76
C SER A 393 77.42 8.30 62.49
N PRO A 394 78.06 8.61 63.62
CA PRO A 394 77.92 9.89 64.30
C PRO A 394 79.01 10.84 63.77
N ASN A 395 78.64 11.90 63.06
CA ASN A 395 79.32 13.21 62.98
C ASN A 395 78.90 13.94 61.70
N PHE A 396 78.02 14.93 61.84
CA PHE A 396 77.78 15.96 60.84
C PHE A 396 78.23 17.30 61.41
N GLY A 397 78.99 18.08 60.64
CA GLY A 397 79.36 19.46 60.94
C GLY A 397 78.96 20.35 59.76
N LEU A 398 78.41 21.53 60.05
CA LEU A 398 77.99 22.51 59.05
C LEU A 398 79.15 23.49 58.79
N ILE A 399 79.59 23.64 57.54
CA ILE A 399 80.56 24.68 57.14
C ILE A 399 79.79 25.76 56.38
N LEU A 400 79.78 26.99 56.89
CA LEU A 400 79.34 28.15 56.13
C LEU A 400 80.49 28.62 55.24
N ALA A 401 80.25 28.70 53.93
CA ALA A 401 81.24 29.18 52.98
C ALA A 401 81.67 30.62 53.33
N GLY A 402 82.94 30.81 53.69
CA GLY A 402 83.56 32.12 53.94
C GLY A 402 84.11 32.38 55.34
N THR A 403 83.99 31.47 56.31
CA THR A 403 84.65 31.59 57.63
C THR A 403 85.22 30.25 58.12
N THR A 404 86.25 30.28 58.98
CA THR A 404 86.96 29.09 59.52
C THR A 404 86.37 28.55 60.84
N GLN A 405 85.10 28.86 61.17
CA GLN A 405 84.51 28.43 62.44
C GLN A 405 83.69 27.13 62.28
N ILE A 406 84.07 26.09 63.02
CA ILE A 406 83.33 24.81 63.12
C ILE A 406 82.45 24.88 64.37
N VAL A 407 81.13 24.75 64.22
CA VAL A 407 80.20 24.60 65.35
C VAL A 407 79.93 23.10 65.55
N PRO A 408 80.30 22.49 66.69
CA PRO A 408 80.03 21.09 66.96
C PRO A 408 78.56 20.87 67.36
N PHE A 409 77.91 19.86 66.77
CA PHE A 409 76.60 19.38 67.22
C PHE A 409 76.76 18.29 68.27
N ILE A 410 76.12 18.45 69.42
CA ILE A 410 75.98 17.38 70.41
C ILE A 410 74.65 16.66 70.13
N SER A 411 74.75 15.44 69.61
CA SER A 411 73.64 14.50 69.53
C SER A 411 73.45 13.84 70.91
N THR A 412 72.29 14.06 71.54
CA THR A 412 71.83 13.20 72.64
C THR A 412 70.66 12.36 72.14
N ALA A 413 70.91 11.06 72.05
CA ALA A 413 70.00 9.91 71.95
C ALA A 413 68.59 10.06 71.34
N THR A 414 68.35 9.23 70.31
CA THR A 414 67.08 8.56 69.92
C THR A 414 65.76 9.25 70.25
N GLY A 415 65.20 9.92 69.24
CA GLY A 415 63.85 10.47 69.25
C GLY A 415 63.81 11.78 68.47
N ALA A 416 62.78 11.99 67.65
CA ALA A 416 62.63 13.09 66.70
C ALA A 416 63.25 14.43 67.18
N THR A 417 64.26 14.92 66.45
CA THR A 417 64.90 16.21 66.76
C THR A 417 64.15 17.33 66.03
N VAL A 418 63.45 18.16 66.80
CA VAL A 418 62.95 19.46 66.33
C VAL A 418 64.13 20.44 66.38
N LEU A 419 64.51 20.99 65.22
CA LEU A 419 65.48 22.09 65.14
C LEU A 419 64.75 23.43 65.32
N THR A 420 64.89 24.05 66.49
CA THR A 420 64.58 25.47 66.69
C THR A 420 65.83 26.31 66.45
N PHE A 421 65.81 27.15 65.42
CA PHE A 421 66.81 28.19 65.21
C PHE A 421 66.43 29.41 66.07
N ALA A 422 67.28 29.79 67.02
CA ALA A 422 67.14 31.07 67.72
C ALA A 422 67.72 32.19 66.86
N ASP A 423 66.89 33.21 66.61
CA ASP A 423 67.11 34.50 65.95
C ASP A 423 68.50 34.78 65.35
N PHE A 424 68.57 34.85 64.01
CA PHE A 424 69.70 35.44 63.31
C PHE A 424 69.21 36.53 62.36
N THR A 425 69.71 37.76 62.53
CA THR A 425 69.43 38.89 61.65
C THR A 425 70.36 38.83 60.44
N LEU A 426 69.79 38.66 59.23
CA LEU A 426 70.55 38.61 57.98
C LEU A 426 70.76 40.02 57.41
N SER A 427 72.00 40.37 57.04
CA SER A 427 72.31 41.64 56.36
C SER A 427 72.29 41.56 54.82
N SER A 428 71.98 40.41 54.22
CA SER A 428 71.68 40.26 52.78
C SER A 428 71.07 38.89 52.43
N ASN A 429 70.40 38.81 51.26
CA ASN A 429 69.68 37.63 50.77
C ASN A 429 70.62 36.50 50.32
N LEU A 430 70.54 35.34 50.98
CA LEU A 430 71.13 34.08 50.51
C LEU A 430 70.01 33.05 50.27
N SER A 431 70.06 32.37 49.12
CA SER A 431 68.97 31.54 48.59
C SER A 431 69.18 30.03 48.72
N GLN A 432 70.16 29.54 49.49
CA GLN A 432 70.45 28.11 49.50
C GLN A 432 71.09 27.60 50.81
N PHE A 433 70.62 26.43 51.24
CA PHE A 433 71.23 25.58 52.26
C PHE A 433 72.04 24.48 51.55
N ILE A 434 73.33 24.36 51.84
CA ILE A 434 74.23 23.38 51.20
C ILE A 434 74.63 22.34 52.25
N PHE A 435 74.42 21.06 51.96
CA PHE A 435 75.09 19.96 52.65
C PHE A 435 76.22 19.45 51.76
N ALA A 436 77.47 19.66 52.18
CA ALA A 436 78.64 19.14 51.50
C ALA A 436 79.41 18.24 52.48
N GLY A 437 79.49 16.94 52.16
CA GLY A 437 80.40 16.02 52.82
C GLY A 437 81.59 15.76 51.90
N GLN A 438 82.80 16.07 52.37
CA GLN A 438 84.05 15.62 51.77
C GLN A 438 84.49 14.37 52.54
N TYR A 439 84.88 13.31 51.82
CA TYR A 439 85.70 12.23 52.38
C TYR A 439 87.09 12.32 51.76
N ASN A 440 88.14 12.28 52.59
CA ASN A 440 89.50 12.03 52.13
C ASN A 440 89.74 10.50 52.19
N ILE A 441 89.91 9.94 50.99
CA ILE A 441 90.36 8.60 50.52
C ILE A 441 89.90 7.40 51.34
#